data_AF-A0A2S5Z5G9-F1
#
_entry.id   AF-A0A2S5Z5G9-F1
#
_cell.length_a   1.000
_cell.length_b   1.000
_cell.length_c   1.000
_cell.angle_alpha   90.00
_cell.angle_beta   90.00
_cell.angle_gamma   90.00
#
_symmetry.space_group_name_H-M   'P 1'
#
loop_
_entity.id
_entity.type
_entity.pdbx_description
1 polymer ?
#
loop_
_entity_poly.entity_id
_entity_poly.type
_entity_poly.pdbx_seq_one_letter_code
_entity_poly.pdbx_strand_id
1 'polypeptide(L)'
;MSRKAFTIDRILYEILIESPNGVFTLSGLREEFSSRSNEKVMPPNRELFWMIFMQVYAMRSAKLVSRVERPEGGSLFLIGEQFRNHPFNVVDRLFVTRWFGR
;
A
#
# COMPACT_ATOMS: atom_id res chain seq x y z
N MET A 1 13.41 -0.77 12.50
CA MET A 1 12.35 -0.14 11.69
C MET A 1 11.89 1.13 12.40
N SER A 2 11.73 2.27 11.71
CA SER A 2 11.28 3.50 12.39
C SER A 2 9.79 3.40 12.74
N ARG A 3 9.35 4.01 13.86
CA ARG A 3 7.92 4.05 14.25
C ARG A 3 7.02 4.63 13.13
N LYS A 4 7.56 5.50 12.27
CA LYS A 4 6.83 6.12 11.16
C LYS A 4 6.52 5.12 10.04
N ALA A 5 7.49 4.29 9.65
CA ALA A 5 7.29 3.27 8.61
C ALA A 5 6.23 2.25 9.04
N PHE A 6 6.33 1.76 10.28
CA PHE A 6 5.32 0.86 10.87
C PHE A 6 3.91 1.46 10.88
N THR A 7 3.79 2.78 11.09
CA THR A 7 2.49 3.47 11.09
C THR A 7 1.86 3.50 9.69
N ILE A 8 2.68 3.71 8.64
CA ILE A 8 2.21 3.76 7.25
C ILE A 8 1.75 2.38 6.80
N ASP A 9 2.56 1.35 7.02
CA ASP A 9 2.20 -0.02 6.63
C ASP A 9 0.91 -0.46 7.30
N ARG A 10 0.77 -0.18 8.60
CA ARG A 10 -0.44 -0.52 9.38
C ARG A 10 -1.69 0.15 8.80
N ILE A 11 -1.66 1.48 8.61
CA ILE A 11 -2.81 2.22 8.06
C ILE A 11 -3.17 1.67 6.67
N LEU A 12 -2.17 1.39 5.84
CA LEU A 12 -2.40 0.86 4.51
C LEU A 12 -3.10 -0.51 4.54
N TYR A 13 -2.64 -1.41 5.40
CA TYR A 13 -3.26 -2.72 5.56
C TYR A 13 -4.70 -2.63 6.10
N GLU A 14 -4.95 -1.76 7.08
CA GLU A 14 -6.29 -1.50 7.61
C GLU A 14 -7.25 -1.03 6.51
N ILE A 15 -6.80 -0.13 5.63
CA ILE A 15 -7.60 0.30 4.47
C ILE A 15 -7.88 -0.86 3.53
N LEU A 16 -6.85 -1.65 3.20
CA LEU A 16 -6.98 -2.73 2.23
C LEU A 16 -7.85 -3.89 2.75
N ILE A 17 -7.80 -4.21 4.05
CA ILE A 17 -8.64 -5.26 4.61
C ILE A 17 -10.11 -4.84 4.70
N GLU A 18 -10.37 -3.54 4.88
CA GLU A 18 -11.71 -2.94 4.91
C GLU A 18 -12.27 -2.61 3.51
N SER A 19 -11.43 -2.74 2.47
CA SER A 19 -11.81 -2.42 1.09
C SER A 19 -13.03 -3.23 0.64
N PRO A 20 -14.14 -2.57 0.25
CA PRO A 20 -15.34 -3.26 -0.19
C PRO A 20 -15.05 -4.06 -1.46
N ASN A 21 -15.45 -5.32 -1.45
CA ASN A 21 -15.21 -6.29 -2.53
C ASN A 21 -13.72 -6.59 -2.82
N GLY A 22 -12.80 -6.13 -1.97
CA GLY A 22 -11.36 -6.30 -2.17
C GLY A 22 -10.83 -5.55 -3.39
N VAL A 23 -11.39 -4.38 -3.69
CA VAL A 23 -11.07 -3.59 -4.89
C VAL A 23 -10.76 -2.14 -4.53
N PHE A 24 -9.69 -1.59 -5.09
CA PHE A 24 -9.33 -0.18 -4.86
C PHE A 24 -8.68 0.48 -6.09
N THR A 25 -8.66 1.81 -6.09
CA THR A 25 -7.87 2.61 -7.03
C THR A 25 -6.73 3.28 -6.27
N LEU A 26 -5.63 3.64 -6.95
CA LEU A 26 -4.52 4.37 -6.31
C LEU A 26 -4.96 5.74 -5.76
N SER A 27 -5.88 6.42 -6.44
CA SER A 27 -6.42 7.70 -5.99
C SER A 27 -7.29 7.53 -4.75
N GLY A 28 -8.22 6.57 -4.75
CA GLY A 28 -9.07 6.30 -3.59
C GLY A 28 -8.25 5.84 -2.38
N LEU A 29 -7.26 4.98 -2.59
CA LEU A 29 -6.33 4.55 -1.56
C LEU A 29 -5.57 5.73 -0.93
N ARG A 30 -5.16 6.71 -1.74
CA ARG A 30 -4.49 7.92 -1.26
C ARG A 30 -5.44 8.79 -0.43
N GLU A 31 -6.66 8.99 -0.88
CA GLU A 31 -7.68 9.79 -0.17
C GLU A 31 -8.00 9.17 1.18
N GLU A 32 -8.23 7.86 1.21
CA GLU A 32 -8.55 7.12 2.43
C GLU A 32 -7.37 7.03 3.39
N PHE A 33 -6.15 6.88 2.86
CA PHE A 33 -4.95 6.99 3.68
C PHE A 33 -4.82 8.36 4.32
N SER A 34 -5.02 9.42 3.52
CA SER A 34 -4.90 10.79 4.01
C SER A 34 -5.92 11.08 5.12
N SER A 35 -7.15 10.58 5.01
CA SER A 35 -8.20 10.77 6.01
C SER A 35 -7.94 10.03 7.33
N ARG A 36 -7.30 8.87 7.28
CA ARG A 36 -6.94 8.05 8.46
C ARG A 36 -5.60 8.45 9.09
N SER A 37 -4.78 9.21 8.37
CA SER A 37 -3.46 9.62 8.81
C SER A 37 -3.50 10.94 9.60
N ASN A 38 -2.74 11.03 10.69
CA ASN A 38 -2.53 12.29 11.41
C ASN A 38 -1.31 13.00 10.84
N GLU A 39 -1.48 14.23 10.31
CA GLU A 39 -0.45 15.00 9.59
C GLU A 39 0.87 15.15 10.36
N LYS A 40 0.83 15.16 11.71
CA LYS A 40 2.03 15.32 12.55
C LYS A 40 3.04 14.17 12.43
N VAL A 41 2.63 13.00 11.91
CA VAL A 41 3.46 11.78 11.83
C VAL A 41 3.86 11.46 10.38
N MET A 42 3.24 12.10 9.39
CA MET A 42 3.33 11.71 7.99
C MET A 42 4.41 12.45 7.19
N PRO A 43 4.96 11.82 6.14
CA PRO A 43 5.78 12.52 5.16
C PRO A 43 4.97 13.61 4.43
N PRO A 44 5.63 14.58 3.79
CA PRO A 44 4.97 15.48 2.84
C PRO A 44 4.11 14.72 1.83
N ASN A 45 2.96 15.28 1.44
CA ASN A 45 1.92 14.62 0.62
C ASN A 45 2.49 13.97 -0.67
N ARG A 46 3.51 14.59 -1.30
CA ARG A 46 4.19 14.03 -2.47
C ARG A 46 5.02 12.78 -2.16
N GLU A 47 5.74 12.76 -1.05
CA GLU A 47 6.52 11.61 -0.61
C GLU A 47 5.59 10.47 -0.18
N LEU A 48 4.51 10.80 0.54
CA LEU A 48 3.51 9.84 0.93
C LEU A 48 2.87 9.13 -0.28
N PHE A 49 2.55 9.88 -1.33
CA PHE A 49 2.06 9.29 -2.57
C PHE A 49 3.05 8.27 -3.16
N TRP A 50 4.34 8.63 -3.24
CA TRP A 50 5.36 7.72 -3.75
C TRP A 50 5.52 6.47 -2.87
N MET A 51 5.42 6.61 -1.55
CA MET A 51 5.49 5.48 -0.63
C MET A 51 4.31 4.53 -0.85
N ILE A 52 3.08 5.03 -0.89
CA ILE A 52 1.87 4.23 -1.16
C ILE A 52 1.98 3.56 -2.54
N PHE A 53 2.40 4.31 -3.56
CA PHE A 53 2.59 3.78 -4.91
C PHE A 53 3.58 2.61 -4.94
N MET A 54 4.77 2.81 -4.36
CA MET A 54 5.80 1.77 -4.32
C MET A 54 5.33 0.54 -3.55
N GLN A 55 4.57 0.74 -2.47
CA GLN A 55 4.01 -0.33 -1.67
C GLN A 55 3.01 -1.18 -2.46
N VAL A 56 2.08 -0.55 -3.18
CA VAL A 56 1.11 -1.25 -4.04
C VAL A 56 1.81 -2.06 -5.13
N TYR A 57 2.86 -1.53 -5.73
CA TYR A 57 3.61 -2.25 -6.76
C TYR A 57 4.49 -3.38 -6.22
N ALA A 58 4.97 -3.27 -4.98
CA ALA A 58 5.64 -4.38 -4.31
C ALA A 58 4.64 -5.51 -3.99
N MET A 59 3.46 -5.17 -3.47
CA MET A 59 2.37 -6.14 -3.26
C MET A 59 1.95 -6.81 -4.58
N ARG A 60 1.95 -6.06 -5.70
CA ARG A 60 1.69 -6.62 -7.02
C ARG A 60 2.77 -7.62 -7.43
N SER A 61 4.04 -7.26 -7.22
CA SER A 61 5.18 -8.13 -7.53
C SER A 61 5.16 -9.42 -6.69
N ALA A 62 4.66 -9.33 -5.46
CA ALA A 62 4.43 -10.47 -4.57
C ALA A 62 3.12 -11.24 -4.86
N LYS A 63 2.38 -10.88 -5.91
CA LYS A 63 1.07 -11.49 -6.28
C LYS A 63 -0.01 -11.36 -5.20
N LEU A 64 0.12 -10.39 -4.29
CA LEU A 64 -0.87 -10.11 -3.26
C LEU A 64 -1.97 -9.18 -3.78
N VAL A 65 -1.68 -8.39 -4.81
CA VAL A 65 -2.66 -7.59 -5.55
C VAL A 65 -2.46 -7.75 -7.05
N SER A 66 -3.55 -7.64 -7.82
CA SER A 66 -3.54 -7.65 -9.28
C SER A 66 -3.98 -6.31 -9.82
N ARG A 67 -3.39 -5.86 -10.93
CA ARG A 67 -3.78 -4.62 -11.62
C ARG A 67 -4.60 -4.97 -12.85
N VAL A 68 -5.74 -4.32 -13.01
CA VAL A 68 -6.63 -4.42 -14.17
C VAL A 68 -6.77 -3.02 -14.78
N GLU A 69 -6.55 -2.92 -16.09
CA GLU A 69 -6.83 -1.69 -16.82
C GLU A 69 -8.32 -1.56 -17.08
N ARG A 70 -8.88 -0.38 -16.85
CA ARG A 70 -10.29 -0.11 -17.13
C ARG A 70 -10.48 0.37 -18.57
N PRO A 71 -11.58 0.00 -19.25
CA PRO A 71 -11.87 0.45 -20.62
C PRO A 71 -11.92 1.98 -20.74
N GLU A 72 -12.50 2.64 -19.74
CA GLU A 72 -12.61 4.10 -19.60
C GLU A 72 -11.31 4.80 -19.14
N GLY A 73 -10.24 4.04 -18.95
CA GLY A 73 -8.94 4.56 -18.54
C GLY A 73 -8.64 4.47 -17.04
N GLY A 74 -7.34 4.41 -16.75
CA GLY A 74 -6.82 4.21 -15.41
C GLY A 74 -6.84 2.74 -14.98
N SER A 75 -6.51 2.53 -13.71
CA SER A 75 -6.21 1.19 -13.20
C SER A 75 -6.99 0.88 -11.93
N LEU A 76 -7.51 -0.33 -11.88
CA LEU A 76 -8.16 -0.93 -10.73
C LEU A 76 -7.23 -1.98 -10.13
N PHE A 77 -7.16 -2.04 -8.82
CA PHE A 77 -6.39 -3.04 -8.10
C PHE A 77 -7.32 -4.00 -7.38
N LEU A 78 -7.08 -5.28 -7.56
CA LEU A 78 -7.81 -6.39 -6.94
C LEU A 78 -6.94 -7.01 -5.87
N ILE A 79 -7.46 -7.15 -4.66
CA ILE A 79 -6.78 -7.81 -3.55
C ILE A 79 -6.91 -9.33 -3.73
N GLY A 80 -5.77 -10.02 -3.79
CA GLY A 80 -5.73 -11.47 -3.92
C GLY A 80 -6.07 -12.16 -2.60
N GLU A 81 -6.58 -13.40 -2.67
CA GLU A 81 -6.93 -14.20 -1.50
C GLU A 81 -5.75 -14.38 -0.52
N GLN A 82 -4.53 -14.44 -1.06
CA GLN A 82 -3.31 -14.62 -0.27
C GLN A 82 -2.95 -13.39 0.59
N PHE A 83 -3.51 -12.22 0.28
CA PHE A 83 -3.27 -10.99 1.03
C PHE A 83 -3.63 -11.13 2.52
N ARG A 84 -4.77 -11.76 2.82
CA ARG A 84 -5.23 -11.97 4.21
C ARG A 84 -4.35 -12.95 4.99
N ASN A 85 -3.76 -13.91 4.28
CA ASN A 85 -2.90 -14.94 4.86
C ASN A 85 -1.45 -14.49 4.99
N HIS A 86 -1.11 -13.29 4.52
CA HIS A 86 0.24 -12.72 4.60
C HIS A 86 0.22 -11.53 5.56
N PRO A 87 0.28 -11.75 6.88
CA PRO A 87 0.50 -10.68 7.82
C PRO A 87 1.88 -10.09 7.53
N PHE A 88 1.95 -8.79 7.21
CA PHE A 88 3.04 -7.79 7.19
C PHE A 88 4.52 -8.23 7.02
N ASN A 89 4.96 -9.35 7.57
CA ASN A 89 6.31 -9.92 7.51
C ASN A 89 6.82 -10.26 6.09
N VAL A 90 5.95 -10.37 5.08
CA VAL A 90 6.40 -10.55 3.67
C VAL A 90 6.82 -9.21 3.05
N VAL A 91 6.36 -8.09 3.60
CA VAL A 91 6.82 -6.76 3.20
C VAL A 91 8.20 -6.46 3.83
N ASP A 92 8.49 -6.89 5.05
CA ASP A 92 9.79 -6.61 5.69
C ASP A 92 11.01 -7.03 4.86
N ARG A 93 10.92 -8.16 4.13
CA ARG A 93 12.05 -8.65 3.31
C ARG A 93 12.11 -8.09 1.89
N LEU A 94 11.06 -7.42 1.40
CA LEU A 94 11.11 -6.66 0.15
C LEU A 94 11.69 -5.25 0.36
N PHE A 95 11.67 -4.74 1.60
CA PHE A 95 11.88 -3.32 1.90
C PHE A 95 13.14 -3.00 2.72
N VAL A 96 13.70 -3.96 3.48
CA VAL A 96 15.00 -3.74 4.15
C VAL A 96 16.17 -3.74 3.16
N THR A 97 16.09 -4.51 2.08
CA THR A 97 17.21 -4.70 1.13
C THR A 97 17.37 -3.56 0.11
N ARG A 98 16.39 -2.66 -0.04
CA ARG A 98 16.49 -1.52 -0.98
C ARG A 98 17.03 -0.22 -0.38
N TRP A 99 17.05 -0.10 0.94
CA TRP A 99 17.54 1.10 1.64
C TRP A 99 18.83 0.88 2.43
N PHE A 100 19.27 -0.37 2.61
CA PHE A 100 20.58 -0.72 3.21
C PHE A 100 21.54 -1.40 2.21
N GLY A 101 21.27 -1.28 0.92
CA GLY A 101 22.11 -1.80 -0.16
C GLY A 101 23.04 -0.74 -0.74
N ARG A 102 24.14 -0.48 0.00
CA ARG A 102 25.23 0.51 -0.18
C ARG A 102 25.07 1.83 0.56
#